data_AF-A0A2I8F003-F1
#
_entry.id   AF-A0A2I8F003-F1
#
_cell.length_a   1.000
_cell.length_b   1.000
_cell.length_c   1.000
_cell.angle_alpha   90.00
_cell.angle_beta   90.00
_cell.angle_gamma   90.00
#
_symmetry.space_group_name_H-M   'P 1'
#
loop_
_entity.id
_entity.type
_entity.pdbx_description
1 polymer ?
#
loop_
_entity_poly.entity_id
_entity_poly.type
_entity_poly.pdbx_seq_one_letter_code
_entity_poly.pdbx_strand_id
1 'polypeptide(L)'
;MVEQASRAGDVSTEEAAKLLHVSLKFVDELIEAGELVGAYQARDGQRRIPRAIVSAYKEKSKAARKKGLDQMVEASERMGLYDAELEDTPVHRKG
;
A
#
# COMPACT_ATOMS: atom_id res chain seq x y z
N MET A 1 9.50 29.77 16.37
CA MET A 1 8.13 29.26 16.15
C MET A 1 7.94 29.09 14.65
N VAL A 2 7.92 27.85 14.15
CA VAL A 2 7.85 27.60 12.70
C VAL A 2 6.38 27.60 12.28
N GLU A 3 6.06 28.54 11.41
CA GLU A 3 4.77 28.73 10.77
C GLU A 3 4.48 27.58 9.80
N GLN A 4 3.69 26.59 10.23
CA GLN A 4 3.15 25.58 9.33
C GLN A 4 1.77 26.01 8.86
N ALA A 5 1.78 26.87 7.84
CA ALA A 5 0.66 26.98 6.93
C ALA A 5 0.43 25.59 6.29
N SER A 6 -0.82 25.14 6.22
CA SER A 6 -1.24 24.03 5.36
C SER A 6 -0.53 24.17 4.02
N ARG A 7 0.48 23.32 3.74
CA ARG A 7 1.13 23.36 2.44
C ARG A 7 0.09 22.87 1.45
N ALA A 8 0.04 23.44 0.25
CA ALA A 8 -0.95 23.16 -0.80
C ALA A 8 -0.90 21.71 -1.37
N GLY A 9 -0.52 20.73 -0.57
CA GLY A 9 -0.46 19.31 -0.88
C GLY A 9 -0.54 18.41 0.36
N ASP A 10 -0.90 18.93 1.53
CA ASP A 10 -1.20 18.09 2.69
C ASP A 10 -2.64 17.56 2.60
N VAL A 11 -2.85 16.34 3.07
CA VAL A 11 -4.16 15.67 3.05
C VAL A 11 -4.63 15.40 4.47
N SER A 12 -5.94 15.36 4.67
CA SER A 12 -6.54 14.90 5.92
C SER A 12 -6.37 13.38 6.09
N THR A 13 -6.62 12.87 7.30
CA THR A 13 -6.68 11.41 7.56
C THR A 13 -7.72 10.71 6.68
N GLU A 14 -8.88 11.35 6.45
CA GLU A 14 -9.94 10.82 5.57
C GLU A 14 -9.50 10.72 4.11
N GLU A 15 -8.83 11.76 3.62
CA GLU A 15 -8.29 11.78 2.26
C GLU A 15 -7.18 10.75 2.09
N ALA A 16 -6.29 10.61 3.09
CA ALA A 16 -5.27 9.57 3.11
C ALA A 16 -5.89 8.16 3.09
N ALA A 17 -6.95 7.92 3.87
CA ALA A 17 -7.66 6.64 3.89
C ALA A 17 -8.21 6.28 2.49
N LYS A 18 -8.82 7.26 1.79
CA LYS A 18 -9.29 7.10 0.41
C LYS A 18 -8.15 6.81 -0.57
N LEU A 19 -7.02 7.53 -0.45
CA LEU A 19 -5.85 7.35 -1.33
C LEU A 19 -5.19 5.97 -1.16
N LEU A 20 -5.17 5.45 0.07
CA LEU A 20 -4.59 4.16 0.42
C LEU A 20 -5.57 3.00 0.27
N HIS A 21 -6.87 3.28 0.07
CA HIS A 21 -7.95 2.29 0.04
C HIS A 21 -8.06 1.47 1.34
N VAL A 22 -8.01 2.16 2.48
CA VAL A 22 -8.05 1.58 3.83
C VAL A 22 -9.04 2.34 4.72
N SER A 23 -9.32 1.81 5.92
CA SER A 23 -10.16 2.51 6.89
C SER A 23 -9.41 3.69 7.53
N LEU A 24 -10.15 4.68 8.07
CA LEU A 24 -9.54 5.76 8.85
C LEU A 24 -8.75 5.23 10.04
N LYS A 25 -9.31 4.26 10.76
CA LYS A 25 -8.67 3.61 11.90
C LYS A 25 -7.29 3.04 11.53
N PHE A 26 -7.19 2.41 10.36
CA PHE A 26 -5.91 1.89 9.89
C PHE A 26 -4.91 3.00 9.58
N VAL A 27 -5.35 4.16 9.07
CA VAL A 27 -4.45 5.32 8.90
C VAL A 27 -3.93 5.81 10.24
N ASP A 28 -4.77 5.83 11.28
CA ASP A 28 -4.34 6.20 12.63
C ASP A 28 -3.31 5.21 13.19
N GLU A 29 -3.54 3.90 13.01
CA GLU A 29 -2.56 2.86 13.37
C GLU A 29 -1.23 3.05 12.63
N LEU A 30 -1.24 3.46 11.35
CA LEU A 30 -0.01 3.76 10.60
C LEU A 30 0.72 5.00 11.12
N ILE A 31 0.00 6.01 11.60
CA ILE A 31 0.59 7.20 12.21
C ILE A 31 1.22 6.82 13.55
N GLU A 32 0.51 6.07 14.39
CA GLU A 32 0.98 5.59 15.69
C GLU A 32 2.20 4.66 15.56
N ALA A 33 2.20 3.81 14.53
CA ALA A 33 3.33 2.94 14.19
C ALA A 33 4.52 3.70 13.57
N GLY A 34 4.38 5.00 13.27
CA GLY A 34 5.43 5.78 12.63
C GLY A 34 5.67 5.44 11.16
N GLU A 35 4.73 4.81 10.48
CA GLU A 35 4.82 4.55 9.02
C GLU A 35 4.50 5.82 8.20
N LEU A 36 3.79 6.79 8.81
CA LEU A 36 3.46 8.09 8.21
C LEU A 36 4.16 9.25 8.97
N VAL A 37 5.50 9.22 9.03
CA VAL A 37 6.39 10.11 9.83
C VAL A 37 6.22 11.63 9.61
N GLY A 38 5.44 12.05 8.61
CA GLY A 38 5.14 13.47 8.36
C GLY A 38 3.83 13.96 8.97
N ALA A 39 3.04 13.10 9.62
CA ALA A 39 1.75 13.49 10.17
C ALA A 39 1.91 14.50 11.32
N TYR A 40 1.10 15.55 11.32
CA TYR A 40 1.13 16.59 12.35
C TYR A 40 -0.27 17.14 12.64
N GLN A 41 -0.40 17.83 13.78
CA GLN A 41 -1.63 18.54 14.13
C GLN A 41 -1.52 19.99 13.64
N ALA A 42 -2.43 20.39 12.75
CA ALA A 42 -2.49 21.75 12.22
C ALA A 42 -3.13 22.72 13.24
N ARG A 43 -3.04 24.03 12.96
CA ARG A 43 -3.54 25.09 13.85
C ARG A 43 -5.05 25.04 14.08
N ASP A 44 -5.79 24.46 13.15
CA ASP A 44 -7.24 24.20 13.24
C ASP A 44 -7.58 22.96 14.09
N GLY A 45 -6.57 22.30 14.67
CA GLY A 45 -6.71 21.07 15.45
C GLY A 45 -6.84 19.80 14.61
N GLN A 46 -6.96 19.92 13.29
CA GLN A 46 -7.09 18.79 12.39
C GLN A 46 -5.73 18.15 12.11
N ARG A 47 -5.73 16.82 11.96
CA ARG A 47 -4.52 16.08 11.56
C ARG A 47 -4.29 16.24 10.06
N ARG A 48 -3.05 16.56 9.69
CA ARG A 48 -2.60 16.71 8.30
C ARG A 48 -1.41 15.80 8.06
N ILE A 49 -1.36 15.25 6.85
CA ILE A 49 -0.33 14.32 6.41
C ILE A 49 0.17 14.80 5.04
N PRO A 50 1.48 15.01 4.85
CA PRO A 50 2.00 15.38 3.54
C PRO A 50 1.67 14.30 2.50
N ARG A 51 1.05 14.68 1.37
CA ARG A 51 0.64 13.73 0.33
C ARG A 51 1.80 12.91 -0.23
N ALA A 52 3.00 13.48 -0.25
CA ALA A 52 4.21 12.76 -0.66
C ALA A 52 4.49 11.55 0.24
N ILE A 53 4.27 11.67 1.56
CA ILE A 53 4.45 10.57 2.52
C ILE A 53 3.40 9.49 2.29
N VAL A 54 2.13 9.87 2.10
CA VAL A 54 1.05 8.93 1.78
C VAL A 54 1.35 8.17 0.47
N SER A 55 1.84 8.88 -0.55
CA SER A 55 2.18 8.28 -1.84
C SER A 55 3.38 7.33 -1.73
N ALA A 56 4.42 7.71 -0.99
CA ALA A 56 5.58 6.85 -0.74
C ALA A 56 5.19 5.56 0.00
N TYR A 57 4.32 5.65 1.00
CA TYR A 57 3.78 4.49 1.70
C TYR A 57 3.01 3.58 0.74
N LYS A 58 2.14 4.14 -0.12
CA LYS A 58 1.38 3.37 -1.11
C LYS A 58 2.28 2.54 -2.03
N GLU A 59 3.34 3.15 -2.56
CA GLU A 59 4.28 2.46 -3.45
C GLU A 59 5.09 1.39 -2.69
N LYS A 60 5.56 1.69 -1.47
CA LYS A 60 6.21 0.70 -0.58
C LYS A 60 5.30 -0.52 -0.36
N SER A 61 4.04 -0.31 0.00
CA SER A 61 3.09 -1.40 0.23
C SER A 61 2.79 -2.20 -1.04
N LYS A 62 2.69 -1.53 -2.20
CA LYS A 62 2.49 -2.20 -3.50
C LYS A 62 3.66 -3.11 -3.85
N ALA A 63 4.89 -2.61 -3.69
CA ALA A 63 6.10 -3.41 -3.94
C ALA A 63 6.18 -4.63 -3.00
N ALA A 64 5.88 -4.44 -1.70
CA ALA A 64 5.86 -5.52 -0.73
C ALA A 64 4.82 -6.60 -1.08
N ARG A 65 3.60 -6.21 -1.47
CA ARG A 65 2.56 -7.15 -1.91
C ARG A 65 2.98 -7.94 -3.13
N LYS A 66 3.56 -7.29 -4.15
CA LYS A 66 4.05 -7.98 -5.35
C LYS A 66 5.11 -9.01 -4.97
N LYS A 67 6.11 -8.62 -4.16
CA LYS A 67 7.16 -9.53 -3.70
C LYS A 67 6.61 -10.74 -2.95
N GLY A 68 5.64 -10.53 -2.06
CA GLY A 68 4.99 -11.61 -1.33
C GLY A 68 4.26 -12.59 -2.26
N LEU A 69 3.54 -12.06 -3.25
CA LEU A 69 2.87 -12.89 -4.24
C LEU A 69 3.87 -13.70 -5.09
N ASP A 70 4.95 -13.07 -5.56
CA ASP A 70 6.01 -13.74 -6.32
C ASP A 70 6.60 -14.91 -5.49
N GLN A 71 6.84 -14.70 -4.20
CA GLN A 71 7.33 -15.74 -3.28
C GLN A 71 6.35 -16.90 -3.09
N MET A 72 5.04 -16.62 -3.08
CA MET A 72 4.01 -17.66 -3.01
C MET A 72 3.96 -18.49 -4.29
N VAL A 73 4.06 -17.85 -5.46
CA VAL A 73 4.12 -18.54 -6.77
C VAL A 73 5.34 -19.46 -6.82
N GLU A 74 6.52 -18.95 -6.49
CA GLU A 74 7.75 -19.76 -6.46
C GLU A 74 7.65 -20.93 -5.47
N ALA A 75 6.97 -20.75 -4.33
CA ALA A 75 6.75 -21.83 -3.38
C ALA A 75 5.82 -22.91 -3.96
N SER A 76 4.74 -22.53 -4.65
CA SER A 76 3.81 -23.45 -5.30
C SER A 76 4.47 -24.25 -6.43
N GLU A 77 5.29 -23.59 -7.25
CA GLU A 77 6.05 -24.24 -8.33
C GLU A 77 7.03 -25.28 -7.77
N ARG A 78 7.78 -24.94 -6.70
CA ARG A 78 8.68 -25.91 -6.04
C ARG A 78 7.94 -27.11 -5.45
N MET A 79 6.67 -26.96 -5.12
CA MET A 79 5.82 -28.03 -4.59
C MET A 79 5.13 -28.85 -5.69
N GLY A 80 5.33 -28.52 -6.97
CA GLY A 80 4.68 -29.20 -8.10
C GLY A 80 3.17 -29.00 -8.15
N LEU A 81 2.64 -27.95 -7.50
CA LEU A 81 1.18 -27.75 -7.40
C LEU A 81 0.51 -27.45 -8.75
N TYR A 82 1.28 -27.05 -9.77
CA TYR A 82 0.80 -26.81 -11.12
C TYR A 82 1.01 -27.99 -12.08
N ASP A 83 1.75 -29.02 -11.67
CA ASP A 83 2.13 -30.13 -12.57
C ASP A 83 0.89 -30.93 -13.01
N ALA A 84 -0.06 -31.13 -12.09
CA ALA A 84 -1.32 -31.83 -12.38
C ALA A 84 -2.28 -31.04 -13.30
N GLU A 85 -2.21 -29.70 -13.31
CA GLU A 85 -3.05 -28.89 -14.20
C GLU A 85 -2.50 -28.83 -15.64
N LEU A 86 -1.20 -29.02 -15.81
CA LEU A 86 -0.55 -29.03 -17.14
C LEU A 86 -0.80 -30.33 -17.90
N GLU A 87 -1.05 -31.45 -17.21
CA GLU A 87 -1.32 -32.75 -17.84
C GLU A 87 -2.71 -32.81 -18.51
N ASP A 88 -3.69 -32.06 -18.00
CA ASP A 88 -5.09 -32.12 -18.44
C ASP A 88 -5.47 -31.02 -19.47
N THR A 89 -4.51 -30.19 -19.90
CA THR A 89 -4.77 -29.10 -20.84
C THR A 89 -4.59 -29.57 -22.30
N PRO A 90 -5.64 -29.55 -23.16
CA PRO A 90 -5.51 -29.95 -24.56
C PRO A 90 -4.57 -29.00 -25.32
N VAL A 91 -3.40 -29.49 -25.73
CA VAL A 91 -2.44 -28.71 -26.52
C VAL A 91 -2.98 -28.54 -27.94
N HIS A 92 -3.63 -27.41 -28.22
CA HIS A 92 -4.12 -27.12 -29.57
C HIS A 92 -2.95 -26.75 -30.49
N ARG A 93 -2.45 -27.75 -31.23
CA ARG A 93 -1.39 -27.57 -32.23
C ARG A 93 -2.00 -26.90 -33.47
N LYS A 94 -1.67 -25.63 -33.71
CA LYS A 94 -1.99 -24.95 -34.98
C LYS A 94 -1.17 -25.61 -36.10
N GLY A 95 -1.89 -26.21 -37.06
CA GLY A 95 -1.33 -26.66 -38.34
C GLY A 95 -1.20 -25.54 -39.35
#